data_AF-A0A8J2F1S9-F1
#
_entry.id   AF-A0A8J2F1S9-F1
#
_cell.length_a   1.000
_cell.length_b   1.000
_cell.length_c   1.000
_cell.angle_alpha   90.00
_cell.angle_beta   90.00
_cell.angle_gamma   90.00
#
_symmetry.space_group_name_H-M   'P 1'
#
loop_
_entity.id
_entity.type
_entity.pdbx_description
1 polymer ?
#
loop_
_entity_poly.entity_id
_entity_poly.type
_entity_poly.pdbx_seq_one_letter_code
_entity_poly.pdbx_strand_id
1 'polypeptide(L)'
;MDLSRIRVISLDVTGTLLRHRHPIFETYARALAWAKFPRLATPEELRPAFKKAYKKTCLDLPCFGHAAALSSREWWRRCVETCLAEVGMRKNIDYTDAEFNRFFRRVYQHYGSADGYAHMSDAVPFLKWAAGCARATSKLSKRQDEHEQGPVLNRSTTRSSSSPATQLPHQERAYYKNPAFLLGVTTNTPKRTMESVLPVMGLHEFFHFFVCSQDVGAEKPDCGIYEEAENQMKFWLGRTVKPEEILHIGNNVIPDFLAPALNHQWKALYLDRSGDANVTVCQDWLEFEKKENRRNKDSTSSLGGGGAGVRSDARSCSVDQHEIEKLLPACTVKSFEEVKDRLLLVAQPELLEGEVGNEKSGRAFFTSGFQRDFIMVRLLRKKKVMYAVLAC
;
A
#
# COMPACT_ATOMS: atom_id res chain seq x y z
N MET A 1 -1.45 15.56 -15.12
CA MET A 1 -2.67 15.15 -14.38
C MET A 1 -3.06 16.31 -13.49
N ASP A 2 -4.30 16.80 -13.57
CA ASP A 2 -4.82 17.83 -12.67
C ASP A 2 -5.20 17.21 -11.31
N LEU A 3 -4.69 17.79 -10.21
CA LEU A 3 -4.91 17.36 -8.83
C LEU A 3 -5.59 18.45 -7.97
N SER A 4 -6.13 19.52 -8.59
CA SER A 4 -6.74 20.69 -7.90
C SER A 4 -7.94 20.30 -7.06
N ARG A 5 -8.62 19.23 -7.46
CA ARG A 5 -9.90 18.79 -6.91
C ARG A 5 -9.77 17.71 -5.86
N ILE A 6 -8.56 17.27 -5.54
CA ILE A 6 -8.34 16.20 -4.56
C ILE A 6 -8.90 16.61 -3.19
N ARG A 7 -9.73 15.74 -2.63
CA ARG A 7 -10.29 15.83 -1.28
C ARG A 7 -9.91 14.63 -0.43
N VAL A 8 -9.69 13.48 -1.07
CA VAL A 8 -9.40 12.20 -0.43
C VAL A 8 -8.05 11.68 -0.91
N ILE A 9 -7.22 11.21 0.03
CA ILE A 9 -6.02 10.44 -0.28
C ILE A 9 -6.17 9.04 0.32
N SER A 10 -6.28 8.04 -0.56
CA SER A 10 -6.23 6.63 -0.20
C SER A 10 -4.80 6.10 -0.37
N LEU A 11 -4.30 5.34 0.61
CA LEU A 11 -2.93 4.83 0.64
C LEU A 11 -2.90 3.32 0.75
N ASP A 12 -1.99 2.68 0.02
CA ASP A 12 -1.53 1.33 0.36
C ASP A 12 -0.63 1.35 1.61
N VAL A 13 -0.35 0.19 2.22
CA VAL A 13 0.46 0.08 3.44
C VAL A 13 1.86 -0.50 3.16
N THR A 14 1.95 -1.72 2.63
CA THR A 14 3.20 -2.49 2.59
C THR A 14 4.05 -2.10 1.40
N GLY A 15 5.22 -1.49 1.66
CA GLY A 15 6.05 -0.88 0.63
C GLY A 15 5.65 0.57 0.30
N THR A 16 4.59 1.08 0.92
CA THR A 16 4.12 2.46 0.72
C THR A 16 4.33 3.29 1.98
N LEU A 17 3.77 2.86 3.12
CA LEU A 17 3.91 3.53 4.43
C LEU A 17 4.87 2.78 5.36
N LEU A 18 4.83 1.44 5.31
CA LEU A 18 5.61 0.55 6.15
C LEU A 18 6.42 -0.43 5.30
N ARG A 19 7.57 -0.83 5.82
CA ARG A 19 8.33 -1.98 5.34
C ARG A 19 8.64 -2.93 6.47
N HIS A 20 8.98 -4.17 6.16
CA HIS A 20 9.53 -5.08 7.17
C HIS A 20 10.90 -4.59 7.64
N ARG A 21 11.17 -4.70 8.94
CA ARG A 21 12.46 -4.31 9.52
C ARG A 21 13.59 -5.24 9.08
N HIS A 22 13.27 -6.52 8.96
CA HIS A 22 14.18 -7.56 8.50
C HIS A 22 13.50 -8.40 7.41
N PRO A 23 14.26 -9.01 6.50
CA PRO A 23 13.71 -9.99 5.57
C PRO A 23 12.97 -11.11 6.30
N ILE A 24 11.81 -11.51 5.74
CA ILE A 24 10.89 -12.43 6.44
C ILE A 24 11.55 -13.75 6.82
N PHE A 25 12.35 -14.30 5.91
CA PHE A 25 13.05 -15.57 6.09
C PHE A 25 14.15 -15.52 7.17
N GLU A 26 14.79 -14.36 7.40
CA GLU A 26 15.74 -14.19 8.51
C GLU A 26 15.03 -14.15 9.86
N THR A 27 13.84 -13.53 9.92
CA THR A 27 13.00 -13.58 11.10
C THR A 27 12.56 -15.00 11.41
N TYR A 28 12.24 -15.81 10.39
CA TYR A 28 11.87 -17.21 10.59
C TYR A 28 13.06 -18.02 11.12
N ALA A 29 14.25 -17.87 10.53
CA ALA A 29 15.47 -18.54 11.01
C ALA A 29 15.79 -18.19 12.47
N ARG A 30 15.74 -16.89 12.83
CA ARG A 30 15.93 -16.44 14.22
C ARG A 30 14.86 -17.00 15.16
N ALA A 31 13.61 -17.08 14.73
CA ALA A 31 12.53 -17.63 15.54
C ALA A 31 12.66 -19.15 15.74
N LEU A 32 13.15 -19.90 14.75
CA LEU A 32 13.48 -21.33 14.89
C LEU A 32 14.55 -21.52 15.97
N ALA A 33 15.64 -20.74 15.90
CA ALA A 33 16.72 -20.79 16.89
C ALA A 33 16.22 -20.41 18.30
N TRP A 34 15.45 -19.32 18.43
CA TRP A 34 14.85 -18.91 19.70
C TRP A 34 13.93 -19.98 20.28
N ALA A 35 13.15 -20.64 19.43
CA ALA A 35 12.24 -21.70 19.84
C ALA A 35 12.96 -23.03 20.14
N LYS A 36 14.29 -23.13 19.97
CA LYS A 36 15.04 -24.40 20.08
C LYS A 36 14.38 -25.49 19.23
N PHE A 37 14.07 -25.15 17.98
CA PHE A 37 13.43 -26.08 17.06
C PHE A 37 14.38 -27.25 16.73
N PRO A 38 13.90 -28.50 16.58
CA PRO A 38 14.77 -29.67 16.36
C PRO A 38 15.70 -29.53 15.16
N ARG A 39 15.21 -28.94 14.07
CA ARG A 39 15.98 -28.56 12.89
C ARG A 39 15.94 -27.06 12.69
N LEU A 40 17.09 -26.47 12.41
CA LEU A 40 17.24 -25.04 12.11
C LEU A 40 17.49 -24.85 10.61
N ALA A 41 16.43 -24.50 9.87
CA ALA A 41 16.54 -24.15 8.45
C ALA A 41 17.23 -22.79 8.28
N THR A 42 18.10 -22.66 7.27
CA THR A 42 18.82 -21.41 7.01
C THR A 42 17.93 -20.37 6.29
N PRO A 43 18.27 -19.07 6.36
CA PRO A 43 17.62 -18.02 5.55
C PRO A 43 17.53 -18.35 4.05
N GLU A 44 18.55 -19.01 3.49
CA GLU A 44 18.65 -19.40 2.08
C GLU A 44 17.64 -20.50 1.71
N GLU A 45 17.38 -21.43 2.62
CA GLU A 45 16.34 -22.46 2.46
C GLU A 45 14.93 -21.85 2.64
N LEU A 46 14.77 -20.99 3.65
CA LEU A 46 13.48 -20.41 4.02
C LEU A 46 12.97 -19.37 3.01
N ARG A 47 13.85 -18.65 2.31
CA ARG A 47 13.46 -17.63 1.32
C ARG A 47 12.58 -18.20 0.19
N PRO A 48 13.03 -19.20 -0.60
CA PRO A 48 12.20 -19.79 -1.65
C PRO A 48 11.01 -20.56 -1.07
N ALA A 49 11.16 -21.22 0.09
CA ALA A 49 10.08 -21.94 0.76
C ALA A 49 8.93 -21.01 1.17
N PHE A 50 9.23 -19.87 1.80
CA PHE A 50 8.23 -18.89 2.19
C PHE A 50 7.51 -18.33 0.97
N LYS A 51 8.24 -18.01 -0.11
CA LYS A 51 7.63 -17.54 -1.35
C LYS A 51 6.60 -18.53 -1.91
N LYS A 52 6.96 -19.82 -1.97
CA LYS A 52 6.04 -20.88 -2.43
C LYS A 52 4.84 -21.04 -1.50
N ALA A 53 5.09 -21.09 -0.20
CA ALA A 53 4.07 -21.26 0.82
C ALA A 53 3.07 -20.09 0.83
N TYR A 54 3.57 -18.86 0.76
CA TYR A 54 2.74 -17.66 0.67
C TYR A 54 1.87 -17.70 -0.59
N LYS A 55 2.47 -17.96 -1.76
CA LYS A 55 1.72 -18.09 -3.02
C LYS A 55 0.63 -19.16 -2.92
N LYS A 56 0.98 -20.35 -2.45
CA LYS A 56 0.03 -21.46 -2.29
C LYS A 56 -1.12 -21.08 -1.37
N THR A 57 -0.82 -20.45 -0.22
CA THR A 57 -1.84 -20.08 0.76
C THR A 57 -2.76 -18.98 0.23
N CYS A 58 -2.24 -18.01 -0.54
CA CYS A 58 -3.08 -17.01 -1.22
C CYS A 58 -4.04 -17.64 -2.24
N LEU A 59 -3.60 -18.66 -2.99
CA LEU A 59 -4.44 -19.36 -3.96
C LEU A 59 -5.50 -20.23 -3.27
N ASP A 60 -5.12 -20.97 -2.22
CA ASP A 60 -6.04 -21.88 -1.51
C ASP A 60 -7.04 -21.11 -0.64
N LEU A 61 -6.61 -19.98 -0.08
CA LEU A 61 -7.33 -19.18 0.92
C LEU A 61 -7.19 -17.68 0.58
N PRO A 62 -7.82 -17.21 -0.51
CA PRO A 62 -7.73 -15.82 -0.95
C PRO A 62 -8.26 -14.86 0.11
N CYS A 63 -7.85 -13.58 0.02
CA CYS A 63 -8.23 -12.54 0.98
C CYS A 63 -8.01 -12.99 2.44
N PHE A 64 -6.86 -13.61 2.70
CA PHE A 64 -6.49 -14.14 4.02
C PHE A 64 -7.55 -15.07 4.64
N GLY A 65 -8.25 -15.84 3.80
CA GLY A 65 -9.25 -16.82 4.22
C GLY A 65 -10.61 -16.22 4.58
N HIS A 66 -10.97 -15.05 4.03
CA HIS A 66 -12.27 -14.40 4.25
C HIS A 66 -13.45 -15.35 4.05
N ALA A 67 -13.53 -16.01 2.89
CA ALA A 67 -14.64 -16.92 2.56
C ALA A 67 -14.76 -18.12 3.51
N ALA A 68 -13.66 -18.50 4.17
CA ALA A 68 -13.62 -19.57 5.16
C ALA A 68 -13.72 -19.05 6.61
N ALA A 69 -14.04 -17.77 6.80
CA ALA A 69 -14.11 -17.08 8.09
C ALA A 69 -12.86 -17.29 8.96
N LEU A 70 -11.67 -17.38 8.34
CA LEU A 70 -10.43 -17.61 9.07
C LEU A 70 -9.95 -16.34 9.77
N SER A 71 -9.47 -16.50 11.00
CA SER A 71 -8.68 -15.45 11.65
C SER A 71 -7.37 -15.23 10.89
N SER A 72 -6.82 -14.00 10.94
CA SER A 72 -5.50 -13.72 10.37
C SER A 72 -4.42 -14.64 10.96
N ARG A 73 -4.57 -15.03 12.24
CA ARG A 73 -3.64 -15.95 12.91
C ARG A 73 -3.66 -17.34 12.29
N GLU A 74 -4.84 -17.88 12.02
CA GLU A 74 -4.97 -19.23 11.45
C GLU A 74 -4.49 -19.27 10.00
N TRP A 75 -4.78 -18.24 9.20
CA TRP A 75 -4.25 -18.15 7.84
C TRP A 75 -2.71 -18.16 7.83
N TRP A 76 -2.09 -17.32 8.65
CA TRP A 76 -0.63 -17.28 8.78
C TRP A 76 -0.05 -18.56 9.37
N ARG A 77 -0.77 -19.24 10.26
CA ARG A 77 -0.37 -20.55 10.79
C ARG A 77 -0.18 -21.55 9.65
N ARG A 78 -1.18 -21.68 8.77
CA ARG A 78 -1.14 -22.59 7.60
C ARG A 78 -0.03 -22.23 6.62
N CYS A 79 0.18 -20.95 6.35
CA CYS A 79 1.28 -20.48 5.52
C CYS A 79 2.64 -20.87 6.12
N VAL A 80 2.81 -20.75 7.43
CA VAL A 80 4.06 -21.10 8.12
C VAL A 80 4.28 -22.61 8.15
N GLU A 81 3.23 -23.41 8.41
CA GLU A 81 3.31 -24.88 8.34
C GLU A 81 3.73 -25.34 6.93
N THR A 82 3.13 -24.75 5.89
CA THR A 82 3.50 -25.01 4.49
C THR A 82 4.95 -24.61 4.21
N CYS A 83 5.43 -23.48 4.74
CA CYS A 83 6.82 -23.05 4.60
C CYS A 83 7.80 -24.06 5.23
N LEU A 84 7.50 -24.58 6.42
CA LEU A 84 8.33 -25.60 7.05
C LEU A 84 8.31 -26.92 6.25
N ALA A 85 7.15 -27.32 5.72
CA ALA A 85 7.04 -28.50 4.88
C ALA A 85 7.88 -28.39 3.60
N GLU A 86 7.94 -27.21 2.97
CA GLU A 86 8.76 -26.94 1.78
C GLU A 86 10.28 -27.08 2.04
N VAL A 87 10.74 -26.90 3.28
CA VAL A 87 12.14 -27.18 3.67
C VAL A 87 12.31 -28.60 4.25
N GLY A 88 11.33 -29.48 4.05
CA GLY A 88 11.39 -30.89 4.46
C GLY A 88 11.05 -31.15 5.92
N MET A 89 10.53 -30.16 6.66
CA MET A 89 10.16 -30.30 8.07
C MET A 89 8.66 -30.55 8.20
N ARG A 90 8.30 -31.78 8.56
CA ARG A 90 6.92 -32.25 8.65
C ARG A 90 6.48 -32.42 10.09
N LYS A 91 5.29 -31.93 10.39
CA LYS A 91 4.62 -32.12 11.67
C LYS A 91 4.45 -33.62 11.97
N ASN A 92 4.65 -34.03 13.22
CA ASN A 92 4.61 -35.40 13.72
C ASN A 92 5.73 -36.33 13.19
N ILE A 93 6.67 -35.79 12.42
CA ILE A 93 7.87 -36.51 11.95
C ILE A 93 9.11 -35.78 12.47
N ASP A 94 9.25 -34.50 12.13
CA ASP A 94 10.42 -33.68 12.45
C ASP A 94 10.19 -32.75 13.64
N TYR A 95 8.92 -32.47 13.98
CA TYR A 95 8.56 -31.64 15.12
C TYR A 95 7.14 -31.95 15.64
N THR A 96 6.93 -31.63 16.91
CA THR A 96 5.65 -31.73 17.62
C THR A 96 4.83 -30.45 17.51
N ASP A 97 3.54 -30.54 17.82
CA ASP A 97 2.66 -29.37 17.93
C ASP A 97 3.17 -28.33 18.94
N ALA A 98 3.74 -28.77 20.05
CA ALA A 98 4.25 -27.86 21.09
C ALA A 98 5.44 -27.03 20.58
N GLU A 99 6.35 -27.65 19.84
CA GLU A 99 7.50 -26.98 19.24
C GLU A 99 7.06 -26.00 18.15
N PHE A 100 6.16 -26.43 17.26
CA PHE A 100 5.56 -25.55 16.25
C PHE A 100 4.87 -24.35 16.89
N ASN A 101 4.02 -24.58 17.90
CA ASN A 101 3.28 -23.51 18.56
C ASN A 101 4.20 -22.50 19.24
N ARG A 102 5.34 -22.93 19.80
CA ARG A 102 6.36 -22.04 20.40
C ARG A 102 7.04 -21.18 19.33
N PHE A 103 7.48 -21.79 18.23
CA PHE A 103 8.04 -21.09 17.07
C PHE A 103 7.05 -20.10 16.45
N PHE A 104 5.86 -20.57 16.07
CA PHE A 104 4.84 -19.76 15.43
C PHE A 104 4.38 -18.60 16.30
N ARG A 105 4.26 -18.80 17.62
CA ARG A 105 3.97 -17.72 18.56
C ARG A 105 5.01 -16.60 18.46
N ARG A 106 6.30 -16.93 18.40
CA ARG A 106 7.38 -15.94 18.28
C ARG A 106 7.30 -15.18 16.96
N VAL A 107 7.11 -15.89 15.85
CA VAL A 107 6.94 -15.27 14.51
C VAL A 107 5.73 -14.34 14.50
N TYR A 108 4.58 -14.84 14.95
CA TYR A 108 3.33 -14.09 14.90
C TYR A 108 3.35 -12.85 15.81
N GLN A 109 3.95 -12.95 17.01
CA GLN A 109 4.13 -11.82 17.91
C GLN A 109 5.07 -10.76 17.33
N HIS A 110 6.17 -11.16 16.67
CA HIS A 110 7.09 -10.21 16.05
C HIS A 110 6.38 -9.31 15.03
N TYR A 111 5.59 -9.88 14.11
CA TYR A 111 4.77 -9.11 13.16
C TYR A 111 3.51 -8.48 13.78
N GLY A 112 3.34 -8.55 15.10
CA GLY A 112 2.32 -7.81 15.84
C GLY A 112 2.84 -6.63 16.62
N SER A 113 4.12 -6.32 16.45
CA SER A 113 4.85 -5.36 17.23
C SER A 113 5.64 -4.43 16.33
N ALA A 114 6.13 -3.33 16.89
CA ALA A 114 7.00 -2.38 16.18
C ALA A 114 8.33 -3.03 15.71
N ASP A 115 8.72 -4.18 16.27
CA ASP A 115 9.92 -4.91 15.83
C ASP A 115 9.78 -5.47 14.42
N GLY A 116 8.56 -5.79 13.99
CA GLY A 116 8.28 -6.36 12.67
C GLY A 116 8.37 -5.37 11.52
N TYR A 117 8.29 -4.06 11.82
CA TYR A 117 8.08 -3.03 10.82
C TYR A 117 8.97 -1.80 11.05
N ALA A 118 9.18 -1.04 9.98
CA ALA A 118 9.78 0.27 10.00
C ALA A 118 8.95 1.21 9.11
N HIS A 119 8.90 2.49 9.47
CA HIS A 119 8.31 3.51 8.60
C HIS A 119 9.16 3.69 7.35
N MET A 120 8.51 3.99 6.22
CA MET A 120 9.18 4.70 5.15
C MET A 120 9.54 6.10 5.68
N SER A 121 10.77 6.56 5.45
CA SER A 121 11.30 7.78 6.08
C SER A 121 10.51 9.05 5.76
N ASP A 122 9.85 9.08 4.60
CA ASP A 122 9.03 10.18 4.09
C ASP A 122 7.52 10.01 4.36
N ALA A 123 7.06 8.87 4.90
CA ALA A 123 5.64 8.61 5.13
C ALA A 123 5.04 9.48 6.25
N VAL A 124 5.68 9.51 7.43
CA VAL A 124 5.16 10.28 8.58
C VAL A 124 5.13 11.79 8.29
N PRO A 125 6.19 12.41 7.73
CA PRO A 125 6.13 13.82 7.31
C PRO A 125 4.96 14.10 6.37
N PHE A 126 4.73 13.23 5.38
CA PHE A 126 3.63 13.36 4.43
C PHE A 126 2.26 13.26 5.12
N LEU A 127 2.05 12.25 5.96
CA LEU A 127 0.77 12.08 6.67
C LEU A 127 0.45 13.27 7.57
N LYS A 128 1.45 13.81 8.29
CA LYS A 128 1.28 15.04 9.09
C LYS A 128 0.89 16.24 8.24
N TRP A 129 1.55 16.42 7.10
CA TRP A 129 1.22 17.49 6.17
C TRP A 129 -0.20 17.32 5.62
N ALA A 130 -0.53 16.13 5.09
CA ALA A 130 -1.80 15.85 4.45
C ALA A 130 -3.00 15.89 5.43
N ALA A 131 -2.78 15.53 6.70
CA ALA A 131 -3.78 15.63 7.76
C ALA A 131 -4.04 17.08 8.23
N GLY A 132 -3.34 18.08 7.69
CA GLY A 132 -3.52 19.46 8.13
C GLY A 132 -2.73 19.85 9.38
N CYS A 133 -1.86 18.97 9.92
CA CYS A 133 -1.10 19.22 11.15
C CYS A 133 0.07 20.19 10.94
N ALA A 134 -0.21 21.44 10.61
CA ALA A 134 0.77 22.52 10.70
C ALA A 134 0.85 23.04 12.15
N ARG A 135 1.74 22.42 12.95
CA ARG A 135 2.42 22.89 14.20
C ARG A 135 2.22 21.99 15.43
N ALA A 136 3.29 21.25 15.78
CA ALA A 136 3.79 21.07 17.16
C ALA A 136 5.17 20.37 17.18
N THR A 137 6.17 20.92 16.49
CA THR A 137 7.58 20.52 16.65
C THR A 137 8.42 21.62 17.30
N SER A 138 7.85 22.27 18.31
CA SER A 138 8.64 22.97 19.32
C SER A 138 8.14 22.53 20.69
N LYS A 139 9.08 22.08 21.55
CA LYS A 139 8.87 21.48 22.89
C LYS A 139 8.68 19.95 22.95
N LEU A 140 9.55 19.19 22.28
CA LEU A 140 9.96 17.87 22.79
C LEU A 140 11.48 17.73 22.64
N SER A 141 12.20 18.62 23.33
CA SER A 141 13.62 18.52 23.62
C SER A 141 13.87 19.45 24.81
N LYS A 142 14.59 18.95 25.82
CA LYS A 142 14.79 19.50 27.17
C LYS A 142 13.68 19.17 28.18
N ARG A 143 13.74 17.95 28.73
CA ARG A 143 13.46 17.67 30.15
C ARG A 143 13.99 16.29 30.57
N GLN A 144 15.30 16.14 30.38
CA GLN A 144 16.28 15.27 31.06
C GLN A 144 17.58 16.08 30.81
N ASP A 145 18.27 16.71 31.75
CA ASP A 145 18.60 16.37 33.12
C ASP A 145 18.70 17.67 33.95
N GLU A 146 18.36 17.61 35.22
CA GLU A 146 19.00 18.34 36.34
C GLU A 146 18.15 18.07 37.60
N HIS A 147 18.58 17.05 38.33
CA HIS A 147 18.21 16.82 39.70
C HIS A 147 19.42 17.29 40.51
N GLU A 148 19.30 18.36 41.30
CA GLU A 148 19.93 18.49 42.62
C GLU A 148 19.55 19.79 43.37
N GLN A 149 18.95 19.58 44.54
CA GLN A 149 19.06 20.31 45.81
C GLN A 149 18.56 21.77 45.99
N GLY A 150 17.50 21.89 46.83
CA GLY A 150 17.53 22.76 48.03
C GLY A 150 16.75 24.10 47.98
N PRO A 151 15.91 24.44 48.99
CA PRO A 151 14.96 25.56 48.93
C PRO A 151 15.41 26.80 49.73
N VAL A 152 15.12 28.02 49.24
CA VAL A 152 15.14 29.25 50.04
C VAL A 152 14.08 30.27 49.57
N LEU A 153 13.29 30.79 50.52
CA LEU A 153 12.35 31.91 50.40
C LEU A 153 13.05 33.26 50.15
N ASN A 154 12.48 34.15 49.31
CA ASN A 154 11.86 35.42 49.75
C ASN A 154 11.45 36.39 48.61
N ARG A 155 10.20 36.82 48.71
CA ARG A 155 9.58 38.17 48.58
C ARG A 155 10.28 39.34 47.82
N SER A 156 9.43 40.02 47.04
CA SER A 156 9.28 41.48 46.71
C SER A 156 10.10 42.19 45.61
N THR A 157 9.33 42.71 44.64
CA THR A 157 9.30 44.07 44.06
C THR A 157 10.55 44.68 43.42
N THR A 158 10.51 45.00 42.13
CA THR A 158 10.28 46.36 41.55
C THR A 158 10.75 46.47 40.09
N ARG A 159 9.88 47.06 39.27
CA ARG A 159 10.10 48.07 38.21
C ARG A 159 11.21 47.95 37.14
N SER A 160 10.72 48.06 35.90
CA SER A 160 11.23 48.85 34.75
C SER A 160 12.60 48.56 34.13
N SER A 161 12.58 48.15 32.86
CA SER A 161 13.26 48.91 31.80
C SER A 161 12.79 48.44 30.43
N SER A 162 12.26 49.38 29.66
CA SER A 162 11.99 49.35 28.23
C SER A 162 13.22 48.91 27.42
N SER A 163 13.02 48.01 26.46
CA SER A 163 13.99 47.77 25.38
C SER A 163 13.26 47.77 24.03
N PRO A 164 13.88 48.32 22.97
CA PRO A 164 13.16 48.83 21.81
C PRO A 164 12.74 47.72 20.85
N ALA A 165 11.57 47.91 20.25
CA ALA A 165 11.04 47.06 19.19
C ALA A 165 11.95 47.13 17.96
N THR A 166 12.86 46.15 17.82
CA THR A 166 13.50 45.87 16.53
C THR A 166 12.44 45.26 15.62
N GLN A 167 11.87 46.09 14.75
CA GLN A 167 11.07 45.62 13.61
C GLN A 167 11.99 44.81 12.69
N LEU A 168 11.90 43.48 12.79
CA LEU A 168 12.44 42.57 11.80
C LEU A 168 11.62 42.72 10.50
N PRO A 169 12.27 42.65 9.31
CA PRO A 169 11.58 42.85 8.04
C PRO A 169 10.45 41.84 7.87
N HIS A 170 9.33 42.32 7.34
CA HIS A 170 8.20 41.51 6.87
C HIS A 170 8.68 40.51 5.80
N GLN A 171 9.20 39.35 6.20
CA GLN A 171 9.20 38.17 5.34
C GLN A 171 7.75 37.70 5.28
N GLU A 172 7.13 37.85 4.11
CA GLU A 172 5.83 37.31 3.77
C GLU A 172 5.77 35.82 4.15
N ARG A 173 5.20 35.52 5.32
CA ARG A 173 4.70 34.18 5.62
C ARG A 173 3.46 33.98 4.77
N ALA A 174 3.63 33.44 3.57
CA ALA A 174 2.55 32.83 2.81
C ALA A 174 1.89 31.78 3.71
N TYR A 175 0.73 32.12 4.28
CA TYR A 175 -0.13 31.18 4.98
C TYR A 175 -0.76 30.27 3.93
N TYR A 176 -0.08 29.20 3.56
CA TYR A 176 -0.71 28.13 2.78
C TYR A 176 -1.87 27.56 3.62
N LYS A 177 -3.11 27.81 3.18
CA LYS A 177 -4.29 27.11 3.70
C LYS A 177 -4.09 25.64 3.37
N ASN A 178 -3.59 24.87 4.34
CA ASN A 178 -3.40 23.44 4.18
C ASN A 178 -4.79 22.78 4.04
N PRO A 179 -5.15 22.18 2.90
CA PRO A 179 -6.38 21.40 2.86
C PRO A 179 -6.15 20.14 3.69
N ALA A 180 -6.83 20.01 4.83
CA ALA A 180 -6.89 18.73 5.52
C ALA A 180 -7.60 17.74 4.58
N PHE A 181 -6.86 16.77 4.04
CA PHE A 181 -7.42 15.72 3.19
C PHE A 181 -8.11 14.68 4.07
N LEU A 182 -9.18 14.07 3.55
CA LEU A 182 -9.68 12.83 4.11
C LEU A 182 -8.68 11.72 3.77
N LEU A 183 -7.95 11.24 4.77
CA LEU A 183 -6.99 10.15 4.60
C LEU A 183 -7.65 8.81 4.88
N GLY A 184 -7.34 7.80 4.05
CA GLY A 184 -7.71 6.42 4.36
C GLY A 184 -6.75 5.39 3.78
N VAL A 185 -6.97 4.14 4.14
CA VAL A 185 -6.16 2.98 3.73
C VAL A 185 -6.98 2.06 2.84
N THR A 186 -6.41 1.61 1.72
CA THR A 186 -6.98 0.55 0.86
C THR A 186 -5.88 -0.44 0.49
N THR A 187 -5.88 -1.64 1.06
CA THR A 187 -4.69 -2.53 1.02
C THR A 187 -4.97 -4.03 1.02
N ASN A 188 -4.12 -4.81 0.36
CA ASN A 188 -4.20 -6.28 0.33
C ASN A 188 -3.50 -6.88 1.56
N THR A 189 -4.11 -6.75 2.73
CA THR A 189 -3.53 -7.23 3.98
C THR A 189 -4.60 -7.85 4.90
N PRO A 190 -4.18 -8.62 5.93
CA PRO A 190 -5.12 -9.08 6.95
C PRO A 190 -5.66 -7.94 7.82
N LYS A 191 -6.80 -8.17 8.48
CA LYS A 191 -7.45 -7.25 9.44
C LYS A 191 -6.49 -6.72 10.50
N ARG A 192 -5.59 -7.59 10.96
CA ARG A 192 -4.53 -7.26 11.93
C ARG A 192 -3.71 -6.02 11.56
N THR A 193 -3.53 -5.75 10.28
CA THR A 193 -2.80 -4.55 9.86
C THR A 193 -3.45 -3.29 10.41
N MET A 194 -4.78 -3.22 10.44
CA MET A 194 -5.52 -2.06 10.93
C MET A 194 -5.72 -2.15 12.44
N GLU A 195 -6.02 -3.35 12.95
CA GLU A 195 -6.32 -3.57 14.38
C GLU A 195 -5.08 -3.50 15.29
N SER A 196 -3.88 -3.73 14.75
CA SER A 196 -2.66 -3.83 15.58
C SER A 196 -1.44 -3.17 14.96
N VAL A 197 -1.15 -3.40 13.68
CA VAL A 197 0.11 -2.91 13.08
C VAL A 197 0.12 -1.38 12.98
N LEU A 198 -0.87 -0.77 12.32
CA LEU A 198 -0.94 0.68 12.20
C LEU A 198 -1.03 1.40 13.56
N PRO A 199 -1.80 0.90 14.57
CA PRO A 199 -1.79 1.45 15.92
C PRO A 199 -0.42 1.41 16.60
N VAL A 200 0.26 0.26 16.61
CA VAL A 200 1.58 0.12 17.27
C VAL A 200 2.66 0.93 16.55
N MET A 201 2.50 1.16 15.25
CA MET A 201 3.36 2.06 14.47
C MET A 201 2.98 3.55 14.62
N GLY A 202 1.90 3.88 15.34
CA GLY A 202 1.45 5.27 15.51
C GLY A 202 0.97 5.93 14.22
N LEU A 203 0.49 5.13 13.26
CA LEU A 203 -0.04 5.62 11.97
C LEU A 203 -1.56 5.64 11.92
N HIS A 204 -2.24 4.84 12.76
CA HIS A 204 -3.68 4.68 12.72
C HIS A 204 -4.44 6.02 12.88
N GLU A 205 -3.96 6.91 13.74
CA GLU A 205 -4.63 8.19 14.05
C GLU A 205 -4.69 9.18 12.88
N PHE A 206 -3.90 8.98 11.81
CA PHE A 206 -3.96 9.83 10.63
C PHE A 206 -5.15 9.51 9.72
N PHE A 207 -5.73 8.32 9.82
CA PHE A 207 -6.70 7.81 8.86
C PHE A 207 -8.12 7.85 9.41
N HIS A 208 -9.06 8.17 8.52
CA HIS A 208 -10.49 8.22 8.81
C HIS A 208 -11.13 6.86 8.50
N PHE A 209 -10.69 6.19 7.44
CA PHE A 209 -11.21 4.89 7.05
C PHE A 209 -10.10 3.88 6.73
N PHE A 210 -10.45 2.60 6.87
CA PHE A 210 -9.57 1.47 6.57
C PHE A 210 -10.34 0.43 5.78
N VAL A 211 -9.77 0.00 4.65
CA VAL A 211 -10.28 -1.07 3.81
C VAL A 211 -9.15 -2.07 3.58
N CYS A 212 -9.36 -3.32 4.00
CA CYS A 212 -8.40 -4.40 3.82
C CYS A 212 -9.05 -5.61 3.16
N SER A 213 -8.29 -6.33 2.34
CA SER A 213 -8.86 -7.43 1.57
C SER A 213 -9.46 -8.55 2.43
N GLN A 214 -8.89 -8.83 3.62
CA GLN A 214 -9.48 -9.82 4.51
C GLN A 214 -10.86 -9.43 5.04
N ASP A 215 -11.11 -8.14 5.24
CA ASP A 215 -12.40 -7.69 5.74
C ASP A 215 -13.46 -7.67 4.63
N VAL A 216 -13.09 -7.18 3.45
CA VAL A 216 -14.02 -7.04 2.32
C VAL A 216 -14.29 -8.38 1.62
N GLY A 217 -13.31 -9.28 1.59
CA GLY A 217 -13.38 -10.51 0.78
C GLY A 217 -13.04 -10.30 -0.70
N ALA A 218 -12.64 -9.08 -1.07
CA ALA A 218 -12.09 -8.71 -2.37
C ALA A 218 -10.69 -8.10 -2.17
N GLU A 219 -9.75 -8.40 -3.05
CA GLU A 219 -8.39 -7.85 -3.01
C GLU A 219 -8.09 -7.06 -4.28
N LYS A 220 -7.31 -5.99 -4.17
CA LYS A 220 -6.85 -5.23 -5.33
C LYS A 220 -6.16 -6.20 -6.29
N PRO A 221 -6.49 -6.20 -7.59
CA PRO A 221 -7.19 -5.14 -8.32
C PRO A 221 -8.71 -5.33 -8.51
N ASP A 222 -9.36 -6.22 -7.76
CA ASP A 222 -10.82 -6.43 -7.84
C ASP A 222 -11.61 -5.16 -7.51
N CYS A 223 -12.67 -4.86 -8.28
CA CYS A 223 -13.50 -3.67 -8.06
C CYS A 223 -14.10 -3.58 -6.66
N GLY A 224 -14.45 -4.72 -6.04
CA GLY A 224 -15.15 -4.76 -4.76
C GLY A 224 -14.40 -4.05 -3.63
N ILE A 225 -13.07 -4.08 -3.62
CA ILE A 225 -12.29 -3.38 -2.58
C ILE A 225 -12.29 -1.85 -2.78
N TYR A 226 -12.34 -1.37 -4.02
CA TYR A 226 -12.40 0.06 -4.31
C TYR A 226 -13.82 0.60 -4.11
N GLU A 227 -14.85 -0.18 -4.48
CA GLU A 227 -16.25 0.16 -4.19
C GLU A 227 -16.48 0.30 -2.68
N GLU A 228 -15.91 -0.60 -1.87
CA GLU A 228 -15.97 -0.46 -0.41
C GLU A 228 -15.21 0.78 0.09
N ALA A 229 -14.07 1.10 -0.51
CA ALA A 229 -13.37 2.35 -0.19
C ALA A 229 -14.21 3.59 -0.53
N GLU A 230 -14.93 3.60 -1.67
CA GLU A 230 -15.85 4.69 -2.02
C GLU A 230 -17.03 4.79 -1.03
N ASN A 231 -17.55 3.66 -0.54
CA ASN A 231 -18.58 3.64 0.50
C ASN A 231 -18.10 4.28 1.80
N GLN A 232 -16.88 3.95 2.23
CA GLN A 232 -16.25 4.57 3.41
C GLN A 232 -16.03 6.07 3.20
N MET A 233 -15.52 6.47 2.04
CA MET A 233 -15.35 7.90 1.70
C MET A 233 -16.68 8.64 1.71
N LYS A 234 -17.74 8.03 1.17
CA LYS A 234 -19.10 8.59 1.16
C LYS A 234 -19.62 8.81 2.58
N PHE A 235 -19.40 7.85 3.48
CA PHE A 235 -19.78 7.97 4.89
C PHE A 235 -19.09 9.18 5.54
N TRP A 236 -17.77 9.29 5.41
CA TRP A 236 -17.00 10.37 6.06
C TRP A 236 -17.22 11.75 5.45
N LEU A 237 -17.52 11.84 4.15
CA LEU A 237 -17.83 13.11 3.49
C LEU A 237 -19.31 13.51 3.57
N GLY A 238 -20.20 12.59 3.98
CA GLY A 238 -21.65 12.81 3.96
C GLY A 238 -22.25 12.96 2.56
N ARG A 239 -21.50 12.64 1.51
CA ARG A 239 -21.92 12.72 0.10
C ARG A 239 -21.14 11.74 -0.77
N THR A 240 -21.69 11.40 -1.93
CA THR A 240 -20.92 10.66 -2.94
C THR A 240 -19.69 11.46 -3.35
N VAL A 241 -18.53 10.82 -3.28
CA VAL A 241 -17.25 11.35 -3.74
C VAL A 241 -17.15 11.19 -5.25
N LYS A 242 -16.62 12.19 -5.95
CA LYS A 242 -16.38 12.07 -7.40
C LYS A 242 -15.00 11.45 -7.65
N PRO A 243 -14.80 10.63 -8.70
CA PRO A 243 -13.52 9.99 -8.97
C PRO A 243 -12.33 10.96 -9.01
N GLU A 244 -12.51 12.14 -9.59
CA GLU A 244 -11.46 13.15 -9.68
C GLU A 244 -11.13 13.88 -8.36
N GLU A 245 -11.86 13.58 -7.28
CA GLU A 245 -11.56 14.04 -5.92
C GLU A 245 -10.75 13.02 -5.11
N ILE A 246 -10.52 11.82 -5.67
CA ILE A 246 -9.82 10.72 -5.01
C ILE A 246 -8.43 10.58 -5.63
N LEU A 247 -7.41 10.56 -4.78
CA LEU A 247 -6.05 10.18 -5.14
C LEU A 247 -5.68 8.88 -4.41
N HIS A 248 -5.40 7.81 -5.15
CA HIS A 248 -4.79 6.61 -4.57
C HIS A 248 -3.28 6.55 -4.83
N ILE A 249 -2.53 6.11 -3.81
CA ILE A 249 -1.07 6.03 -3.87
C ILE A 249 -0.63 4.69 -3.31
N GLY A 250 0.16 3.97 -4.09
CA GLY A 250 0.80 2.74 -3.66
C GLY A 250 1.96 2.33 -4.57
N ASN A 251 2.66 1.26 -4.19
CA ASN A 251 3.92 0.87 -4.80
C ASN A 251 3.82 -0.30 -5.79
N ASN A 252 2.61 -0.69 -6.21
CA ASN A 252 2.39 -1.71 -7.22
C ASN A 252 1.64 -1.13 -8.42
N VAL A 253 2.17 -1.36 -9.62
CA VAL A 253 1.64 -0.74 -10.86
C VAL A 253 0.19 -1.16 -11.13
N ILE A 254 -0.15 -2.43 -10.95
CA ILE A 254 -1.49 -2.95 -11.28
C ILE A 254 -2.51 -2.53 -10.22
N PRO A 255 -2.41 -2.98 -8.95
CA PRO A 255 -3.44 -2.71 -7.96
C PRO A 255 -3.44 -1.29 -7.42
N ASP A 256 -2.34 -0.54 -7.49
CA ASP A 256 -2.28 0.80 -6.87
C ASP A 256 -2.29 1.95 -7.90
N PHE A 257 -2.17 1.64 -9.20
CA PHE A 257 -2.18 2.66 -10.24
C PHE A 257 -3.17 2.37 -11.35
N LEU A 258 -3.03 1.24 -12.04
CA LEU A 258 -3.86 0.92 -13.21
C LEU A 258 -5.31 0.65 -12.84
N ALA A 259 -5.58 -0.22 -11.86
CA ALA A 259 -6.96 -0.56 -11.50
C ALA A 259 -7.75 0.67 -10.98
N PRO A 260 -7.22 1.49 -10.04
CA PRO A 260 -7.90 2.71 -9.62
C PRO A 260 -8.15 3.69 -10.78
N ALA A 261 -7.16 3.89 -11.65
CA ALA A 261 -7.25 4.87 -12.74
C ALA A 261 -8.19 4.44 -13.87
N LEU A 262 -8.20 3.15 -14.22
CA LEU A 262 -8.93 2.64 -15.38
C LEU A 262 -10.34 2.16 -15.03
N ASN A 263 -10.51 1.46 -13.90
CA ASN A 263 -11.79 0.87 -13.52
C ASN A 263 -12.65 1.88 -12.75
N HIS A 264 -12.02 2.71 -11.91
CA HIS A 264 -12.72 3.65 -11.02
C HIS A 264 -12.51 5.12 -11.39
N GLN A 265 -11.66 5.42 -12.37
CA GLN A 265 -11.36 6.80 -12.82
C GLN A 265 -10.79 7.70 -11.71
N TRP A 266 -10.25 7.09 -10.65
CA TRP A 266 -9.56 7.83 -9.60
C TRP A 266 -8.30 8.47 -10.15
N LYS A 267 -7.81 9.54 -9.51
CA LYS A 267 -6.41 9.92 -9.68
C LYS A 267 -5.55 8.87 -8.98
N ALA A 268 -4.43 8.50 -9.59
CA ALA A 268 -3.52 7.54 -9.01
C ALA A 268 -2.07 7.91 -9.31
N LEU A 269 -1.20 7.68 -8.32
CA LEU A 269 0.25 7.84 -8.46
C LEU A 269 0.94 6.54 -8.08
N TYR A 270 1.79 6.06 -8.98
CA TYR A 270 2.65 4.91 -8.71
C TYR A 270 3.88 5.37 -7.93
N LEU A 271 3.98 4.95 -6.67
CA LEU A 271 5.11 5.25 -5.80
C LEU A 271 6.22 4.22 -5.99
N ASP A 272 7.19 4.55 -6.84
CA ASP A 272 8.27 3.64 -7.18
C ASP A 272 9.33 3.57 -6.09
N ARG A 273 9.20 2.56 -5.22
CA ARG A 273 10.17 2.23 -4.18
C ARG A 273 11.20 1.18 -4.61
N SER A 274 11.31 0.86 -5.90
CA SER A 274 12.23 -0.19 -6.39
C SER A 274 13.72 0.07 -6.10
N GLY A 275 14.09 1.32 -5.76
CA GLY A 275 15.44 1.67 -5.31
C GLY A 275 15.74 1.35 -3.83
N ASP A 276 14.72 1.06 -3.00
CA ASP A 276 14.91 0.69 -1.60
C ASP A 276 14.98 -0.84 -1.46
N ALA A 277 16.20 -1.36 -1.27
CA ALA A 277 16.45 -2.79 -1.10
C ALA A 277 15.72 -3.43 0.09
N ASN A 278 15.20 -2.63 1.02
CA ASN A 278 14.48 -3.10 2.18
C ASN A 278 12.96 -3.21 1.97
N VAL A 279 12.45 -2.77 0.82
CA VAL A 279 11.03 -2.92 0.49
C VAL A 279 10.80 -4.34 -0.02
N THR A 280 10.04 -5.11 0.76
CA THR A 280 9.63 -6.47 0.37
C THR A 280 8.37 -6.39 -0.49
N VAL A 281 8.46 -6.84 -1.74
CA VAL A 281 7.32 -6.87 -2.67
C VAL A 281 6.77 -8.29 -2.75
N CYS A 282 5.99 -8.71 -1.76
CA CYS A 282 5.39 -10.05 -1.73
C CYS A 282 4.36 -10.23 -2.86
N GLN A 283 3.71 -9.16 -3.31
CA GLN A 283 2.68 -9.23 -4.35
C GLN A 283 3.26 -9.66 -5.71
N ASP A 284 4.50 -9.28 -6.03
CA ASP A 284 5.23 -9.73 -7.22
C ASP A 284 5.40 -11.26 -7.28
N TRP A 285 5.20 -11.98 -6.16
CA TRP A 285 5.30 -13.43 -6.12
C TRP A 285 4.03 -14.15 -6.56
N LEU A 286 2.88 -13.47 -6.49
CA LEU A 286 1.59 -13.98 -6.93
C LEU A 286 1.45 -13.91 -8.45
N GLU A 287 2.10 -12.93 -9.08
CA GLU A 287 2.12 -12.74 -10.53
C GLU A 287 3.07 -13.73 -11.24
N PHE A 288 2.79 -15.03 -11.16
CA PHE A 288 3.49 -16.05 -11.94
C PHE A 288 2.61 -17.28 -12.17
N GLU A 289 1.69 -17.22 -13.13
CA GLU A 289 1.43 -18.35 -14.03
C GLU A 289 1.18 -17.83 -15.45
N LYS A 290 2.16 -18.04 -16.33
CA LYS A 290 1.88 -18.11 -17.76
C LYS A 290 0.89 -19.25 -17.92
N LYS A 291 -0.31 -18.98 -18.43
CA LYS A 291 -1.00 -20.01 -19.23
C LYS A 291 -0.12 -20.25 -20.45
N GLU A 292 0.87 -21.10 -20.31
CA GLU A 292 1.50 -21.74 -21.45
C GLU A 292 0.36 -22.45 -22.17
N ASN A 293 0.02 -21.95 -23.35
CA ASN A 293 -0.94 -22.61 -24.22
C ASN A 293 -0.49 -24.07 -24.32
N ARG A 294 -1.18 -24.98 -23.62
CA ARG A 294 -1.21 -26.39 -23.99
C ARG A 294 -1.89 -26.48 -25.36
N ARG A 295 -1.16 -26.06 -26.40
CA ARG A 295 -1.35 -26.61 -27.74
C ARG A 295 -0.81 -28.03 -27.65
N ASN A 296 -1.63 -28.93 -27.11
CA ASN A 296 -1.46 -30.33 -27.42
C ASN A 296 -1.64 -30.45 -28.93
N LYS A 297 -0.52 -30.76 -29.58
CA LYS A 297 -0.50 -31.60 -30.77
C LYS A 297 -1.17 -32.91 -30.36
N ASP A 298 -2.46 -33.03 -30.63
CA ASP A 298 -3.11 -34.32 -30.88
C ASP A 298 -4.04 -34.10 -32.06
N SER A 299 -3.43 -34.20 -33.23
CA SER A 299 -4.12 -34.50 -34.46
C SER A 299 -4.51 -35.99 -34.43
N THR A 300 -5.80 -36.30 -34.25
CA THR A 300 -6.52 -37.36 -35.00
C THR A 300 -8.02 -37.41 -34.67
N SER A 301 -8.82 -37.29 -35.74
CA SER A 301 -10.11 -37.95 -36.02
C SER A 301 -11.36 -37.75 -35.12
N SER A 302 -12.29 -37.00 -35.72
CA SER A 302 -13.66 -37.41 -36.10
C SER A 302 -14.85 -37.35 -35.12
N LEU A 303 -15.84 -36.56 -35.57
CA LEU A 303 -17.31 -36.74 -35.55
C LEU A 303 -18.12 -36.36 -34.29
N GLY A 304 -18.90 -35.29 -34.47
CA GLY A 304 -20.36 -35.29 -34.23
C GLY A 304 -20.84 -34.77 -32.88
N GLY A 305 -21.66 -33.70 -32.90
CA GLY A 305 -22.50 -33.32 -31.77
C GLY A 305 -22.78 -31.83 -31.69
N GLY A 306 -23.90 -31.40 -32.28
CA GLY A 306 -24.42 -30.05 -32.14
C GLY A 306 -24.86 -29.73 -30.71
N GLY A 307 -24.52 -28.54 -30.24
CA GLY A 307 -25.00 -27.98 -28.99
C GLY A 307 -24.93 -26.45 -29.08
N ALA A 308 -26.09 -25.81 -29.19
CA ALA A 308 -26.22 -24.36 -29.14
C ALA A 308 -25.86 -23.86 -27.73
N GLY A 309 -24.61 -23.43 -27.56
CA GLY A 309 -24.15 -22.72 -26.37
C GLY A 309 -24.14 -21.22 -26.65
N VAL A 310 -24.97 -20.48 -25.92
CA VAL A 310 -24.95 -19.01 -25.86
C VAL A 310 -23.54 -18.57 -25.49
N ARG A 311 -22.81 -17.98 -26.46
CA ARG A 311 -21.54 -17.32 -26.19
C ARG A 311 -21.84 -16.03 -25.45
N SER A 312 -21.48 -15.98 -24.16
CA SER A 312 -21.30 -14.72 -23.46
C SER A 312 -20.10 -14.03 -24.11
N ASP A 313 -20.37 -13.07 -24.99
CA ASP A 313 -19.36 -12.20 -25.59
C ASP A 313 -18.77 -11.29 -24.49
N ALA A 314 -17.81 -11.80 -23.72
CA ALA A 314 -16.94 -10.99 -22.89
C ALA A 314 -16.00 -10.23 -23.83
N ARG A 315 -16.31 -8.98 -24.14
CA ARG A 315 -15.39 -8.10 -24.86
C ARG A 315 -14.28 -7.70 -23.92
N SER A 316 -13.10 -8.28 -24.10
CA SER A 316 -11.88 -7.85 -23.42
C SER A 316 -11.52 -6.44 -23.89
N CYS A 317 -11.64 -5.44 -23.03
CA CYS A 317 -11.03 -4.14 -23.28
C CYS A 317 -9.59 -4.22 -22.79
N SER A 318 -8.67 -4.60 -23.68
CA SER A 318 -7.24 -4.58 -23.39
C SER A 318 -6.76 -3.14 -23.35
N VAL A 319 -6.24 -2.67 -22.22
CA VAL A 319 -5.44 -1.44 -22.23
C VAL A 319 -4.11 -1.78 -22.86
N ASP A 320 -3.81 -1.11 -23.98
CA ASP A 320 -2.56 -1.30 -24.71
C ASP A 320 -1.38 -1.00 -23.78
N GLN A 321 -0.43 -1.93 -23.71
CA GLN A 321 0.81 -1.79 -22.97
C GLN A 321 1.55 -0.50 -23.36
N HIS A 322 1.46 -0.11 -24.62
CA HIS A 322 2.08 1.12 -25.12
C HIS A 322 1.48 2.38 -24.48
N GLU A 323 0.18 2.39 -24.17
CA GLU A 323 -0.47 3.50 -23.49
C GLU A 323 -0.12 3.53 -21.99
N ILE A 324 0.02 2.37 -21.35
CA ILE A 324 0.52 2.28 -19.97
C ILE A 324 1.95 2.80 -19.87
N GLU A 325 2.84 2.38 -20.78
CA GLU A 325 4.25 2.80 -20.81
C GLU A 325 4.41 4.30 -21.09
N LYS A 326 3.46 4.93 -21.80
CA LYS A 326 3.42 6.39 -21.97
C LYS A 326 2.94 7.12 -20.73
N LEU A 327 1.91 6.60 -20.04
CA LEU A 327 1.29 7.27 -18.89
C LEU A 327 2.10 7.09 -17.60
N LEU A 328 2.75 5.94 -17.43
CA LEU A 328 3.43 5.56 -16.20
C LEU A 328 4.54 6.56 -15.80
N PRO A 329 5.44 7.03 -16.69
CA PRO A 329 6.46 8.01 -16.31
C PRO A 329 5.88 9.30 -15.71
N ALA A 330 4.78 9.82 -16.28
CA ALA A 330 4.15 11.03 -15.81
C ALA A 330 3.45 10.85 -14.46
N CYS A 331 3.01 9.64 -14.12
CA CYS A 331 2.31 9.32 -12.87
C CYS A 331 3.19 8.59 -11.85
N THR A 332 4.47 8.41 -12.17
CA THR A 332 5.46 7.83 -11.25
C THR A 332 6.02 8.92 -10.35
N VAL A 333 6.14 8.60 -9.07
CA VAL A 333 6.82 9.41 -8.05
C VAL A 333 7.81 8.54 -7.29
N LYS A 334 8.92 9.12 -6.83
CA LYS A 334 9.94 8.38 -6.06
C LYS A 334 9.79 8.56 -4.55
N SER A 335 9.05 9.57 -4.12
CA SER A 335 8.87 9.91 -2.71
C SER A 335 7.51 10.55 -2.47
N PHE A 336 7.11 10.60 -1.20
CA PHE A 336 5.95 11.39 -0.82
C PHE A 336 6.18 12.90 -0.92
N GLU A 337 7.42 13.38 -0.94
CA GLU A 337 7.69 14.80 -1.19
C GLU A 337 7.28 15.18 -2.62
N GLU A 338 7.59 14.35 -3.61
CA GLU A 338 7.12 14.57 -4.99
C GLU A 338 5.58 14.51 -5.11
N VAL A 339 4.92 13.66 -4.32
CA VAL A 339 3.45 13.64 -4.23
C VAL A 339 2.94 14.99 -3.73
N LYS A 340 3.51 15.46 -2.62
CA LYS A 340 3.16 16.75 -2.00
C LYS A 340 3.40 17.91 -2.96
N ASP A 341 4.52 17.94 -3.66
CA ASP A 341 4.83 18.98 -4.65
C ASP A 341 3.79 19.00 -5.78
N ARG A 342 3.39 17.84 -6.29
CA ARG A 342 2.34 17.74 -7.32
C ARG A 342 0.98 18.22 -6.82
N LEU A 343 0.65 18.00 -5.54
CA LEU A 343 -0.58 18.51 -4.93
C LEU A 343 -0.53 20.03 -4.70
N LEU A 344 0.64 20.57 -4.37
CA LEU A 344 0.84 22.01 -4.12
C LEU A 344 0.97 22.86 -5.39
N LEU A 345 1.63 22.36 -6.43
CA LEU A 345 1.77 23.05 -7.73
C LEU A 345 0.41 23.41 -8.32
N VAL A 346 -0.61 22.59 -8.04
CA VAL A 346 -1.96 22.84 -8.53
C VAL A 346 -2.71 23.88 -7.68
N ALA A 347 -2.27 24.14 -6.44
CA ALA A 347 -2.83 25.17 -5.58
C ALA A 347 -2.32 26.59 -5.92
N GLN A 348 -1.42 26.75 -6.90
CA GLN A 348 -0.89 28.05 -7.34
C GLN A 348 -1.00 28.27 -8.87
N PRO A 349 -2.19 28.61 -9.40
CA PRO A 349 -2.32 28.95 -10.81
C PRO A 349 -1.70 30.31 -11.20
N GLU A 350 -1.49 31.23 -10.24
CA GLU A 350 -1.33 32.67 -10.54
C GLU A 350 0.12 33.18 -10.66
N LEU A 351 1.14 32.32 -10.67
CA LEU A 351 2.56 32.76 -10.65
C LEU A 351 3.40 32.36 -11.88
N LEU A 352 2.79 31.79 -12.93
CA LEU A 352 3.49 31.36 -14.14
C LEU A 352 2.84 31.88 -15.44
N GLU A 353 2.22 33.07 -15.42
CA GLU A 353 1.95 33.81 -16.66
C GLU A 353 3.13 34.74 -16.96
N GLY A 354 4.24 34.13 -17.39
CA GLY A 354 5.33 34.78 -18.10
C GLY A 354 5.33 34.29 -19.54
N GLU A 355 4.82 35.13 -20.43
CA GLU A 355 4.86 35.08 -21.90
C GLU A 355 5.50 33.83 -22.56
N VAL A 356 4.66 32.90 -23.04
CA VAL A 356 5.05 32.04 -24.18
C VAL A 356 3.90 31.99 -25.18
N GLY A 357 4.27 32.32 -26.42
CA GLY A 357 3.39 32.54 -27.55
C GLY A 357 2.54 31.34 -27.95
N ASN A 358 1.38 31.73 -28.47
CA ASN A 358 0.38 31.00 -29.25
C ASN A 358 0.91 29.77 -30.02
N GLU A 359 0.71 28.56 -29.48
CA GLU A 359 0.69 27.32 -30.27
C GLU A 359 -0.56 26.49 -29.98
N LYS A 360 -1.10 25.92 -31.06
CA LYS A 360 -2.47 25.42 -31.19
C LYS A 360 -2.75 24.22 -30.27
N SER A 361 -3.75 24.38 -29.41
CA SER A 361 -4.35 23.32 -28.59
C SER A 361 -4.99 22.21 -29.44
N GLY A 362 -4.37 21.03 -29.48
CA GLY A 362 -5.01 19.78 -29.86
C GLY A 362 -5.87 19.24 -28.72
N ARG A 363 -7.20 19.42 -28.83
CA ARG A 363 -8.19 18.86 -27.89
C ARG A 363 -8.35 17.36 -28.18
N ALA A 364 -7.82 16.49 -27.31
CA ALA A 364 -8.20 15.09 -27.29
C ALA A 364 -9.54 14.96 -26.54
N PHE A 365 -10.62 14.74 -27.28
CA PHE A 365 -11.93 14.42 -26.72
C PHE A 365 -11.92 12.96 -26.25
N PHE A 366 -12.13 12.72 -24.95
CA PHE A 366 -12.59 11.42 -24.47
C PHE A 366 -14.10 11.39 -24.62
N THR A 367 -14.60 10.69 -25.64
CA THR A 367 -16.02 10.42 -25.80
C THR A 367 -16.45 9.33 -24.82
N SER A 368 -17.49 9.64 -24.05
CA SER A 368 -18.16 8.79 -23.09
C SER A 368 -18.75 7.55 -23.76
N GLY A 369 -18.50 6.38 -23.18
CA GLY A 369 -19.29 5.18 -23.44
C GLY A 369 -18.47 3.90 -23.30
N PHE A 370 -18.35 3.37 -22.09
CA PHE A 370 -18.01 1.96 -21.90
C PHE A 370 -18.85 1.36 -20.78
N GLN A 371 -19.63 0.34 -21.17
CA GLN A 371 -20.29 -0.61 -20.30
C GLN A 371 -19.23 -1.47 -19.59
N ARG A 372 -19.52 -1.88 -18.34
CA ARG A 372 -18.62 -2.62 -17.46
C ARG A 372 -18.09 -3.91 -18.13
N ASP A 373 -16.78 -3.96 -18.40
CA ASP A 373 -16.07 -5.14 -18.92
C ASP A 373 -14.65 -5.24 -18.31
N PHE A 374 -14.13 -6.47 -18.20
CA PHE A 374 -12.85 -6.86 -17.60
C PHE A 374 -11.63 -6.37 -18.41
N ILE A 375 -10.54 -5.95 -17.73
CA ILE A 375 -9.31 -5.46 -18.38
C ILE A 375 -8.17 -6.47 -18.25
N MET A 376 -7.59 -6.88 -19.38
CA MET A 376 -6.34 -7.66 -19.41
C MET A 376 -5.15 -6.74 -19.70
N VAL A 377 -4.20 -6.63 -18.77
CA VAL A 377 -2.99 -5.80 -18.91
C VAL A 377 -1.78 -6.67 -19.20
N ARG A 378 -1.03 -6.36 -20.26
CA ARG A 378 0.25 -7.02 -20.61
C ARG A 378 1.41 -6.13 -20.15
N LEU A 379 2.33 -6.63 -19.32
CA LEU A 379 3.50 -5.88 -18.83
C LEU A 379 4.80 -6.62 -19.12
N LEU A 380 5.82 -5.96 -19.65
CA LEU A 380 7.17 -6.54 -19.83
C LEU A 380 8.16 -5.95 -18.82
N ARG A 381 8.63 -6.76 -17.85
CA ARG A 381 9.78 -6.40 -16.99
C ARG A 381 10.92 -7.38 -17.23
N LYS A 382 12.13 -6.88 -17.55
CA LYS A 382 13.37 -7.65 -17.75
C LYS A 382 13.22 -8.87 -18.70
N LYS A 383 12.85 -8.63 -19.96
CA LYS A 383 12.67 -9.66 -21.02
C LYS A 383 11.60 -10.73 -20.71
N LYS A 384 10.60 -10.45 -19.87
CA LYS A 384 9.50 -11.39 -19.57
C LYS A 384 8.14 -10.73 -19.74
N VAL A 385 7.30 -11.31 -20.62
CA VAL A 385 5.90 -10.92 -20.82
C VAL A 385 5.06 -11.37 -19.62
N MET A 386 4.33 -10.44 -19.00
CA MET A 386 3.35 -10.65 -17.92
C MET A 386 1.95 -10.34 -18.46
N TYR A 387 0.94 -11.01 -17.92
CA TYR A 387 -0.47 -10.76 -18.19
C TYR A 387 -1.18 -10.70 -16.84
N ALA A 388 -1.84 -9.59 -16.52
CA ALA A 388 -2.68 -9.45 -15.35
C ALA A 388 -4.14 -9.33 -15.78
N VAL A 389 -5.01 -10.09 -15.14
CA VAL A 389 -6.46 -9.96 -15.27
C VAL A 389 -6.91 -9.00 -14.17
N LEU A 390 -7.32 -7.80 -14.54
CA LEU A 390 -8.02 -6.87 -13.63
C LEU A 390 -9.48 -7.37 -13.58
N ALA A 391 -9.85 -8.01 -12.46
CA ALA A 391 -11.22 -8.45 -12.23
C ALA A 391 -12.11 -7.23 -11.93
N CYS A 392 -13.28 -7.15 -12.60
CA CYS A 392 -14.33 -6.16 -12.32
C CYS A 392 -15.49 -6.82 -11.58
#